data_AF-A0A832VMS0-F1
#
_entry.id   AF-A0A832VMS0-F1
#
_cell.length_a   1.000
_cell.length_b   1.000
_cell.length_c   1.000
_cell.angle_alpha   90.00
_cell.angle_beta   90.00
_cell.angle_gamma   90.00
#
_symmetry.space_group_name_H-M   'P 1'
#
loop_
_entity.id
_entity.type
_entity.pdbx_description
1 polymer ?
#
loop_
_entity_poly.entity_id
_entity_poly.type
_entity_poly.pdbx_seq_one_letter_code
_entity_poly.pdbx_strand_id
1 'polypeptide(L)'
;MARIVVHLHGRPKDAAFRIAINDYANRLSSDGVSLVEHRNQTDPNEYLKTVLKRAGDSTVILLDEDGEIIDSMGYAEEMKKWRLAS
;
A
#
# COMPACT_ATOMS: atom_id res chain seq x y z
N MET A 1 5.28 16.04 -5.88
CA MET A 1 5.27 15.35 -4.57
C MET A 1 4.48 14.08 -4.75
N ALA A 2 5.18 12.95 -4.90
CA ALA A 2 4.55 11.66 -5.11
C ALA A 2 3.61 11.31 -3.95
N ARG A 3 2.43 10.76 -4.27
CA ARG A 3 1.47 10.26 -3.30
C ARG A 3 1.51 8.74 -3.32
N ILE A 4 1.62 8.13 -2.15
CA ILE A 4 1.62 6.67 -2.02
C ILE A 4 0.24 6.26 -1.52
N VAL A 5 -0.40 5.32 -2.21
CA VAL A 5 -1.71 4.81 -1.81
C VAL A 5 -1.56 3.33 -1.48
N VAL A 6 -1.80 2.98 -0.23
CA VAL A 6 -1.78 1.60 0.24
C VAL A 6 -3.18 1.03 0.09
N HIS A 7 -3.30 -0.02 -0.72
CA HIS A 7 -4.56 -0.71 -0.98
C HIS A 7 -4.63 -2.00 -0.16
N LEU A 8 -5.65 -2.13 0.69
CA LEU A 8 -5.91 -3.37 1.43
C LEU A 8 -7.12 -4.11 0.86
N HIS A 9 -6.94 -5.40 0.59
CA HIS A 9 -8.04 -6.32 0.24
C HIS A 9 -8.71 -6.81 1.52
N GLY A 10 -9.87 -6.25 1.82
CA GLY A 10 -10.57 -6.48 3.08
C GLY A 10 -10.13 -5.56 4.21
N ARG A 11 -10.53 -5.92 5.43
CA ARG A 11 -10.26 -5.16 6.66
C ARG A 11 -9.68 -6.10 7.72
N PRO A 12 -8.68 -5.66 8.51
CA PRO A 12 -8.20 -6.42 9.66
C PRO A 12 -9.35 -6.79 10.59
N LYS A 13 -9.50 -8.10 10.86
CA LYS A 13 -10.56 -8.63 11.73
C LYS A 13 -10.33 -8.22 13.18
N ASP A 14 -9.08 -8.26 13.64
CA ASP A 14 -8.69 -7.89 14.99
C ASP A 14 -8.76 -6.36 15.21
N ALA A 15 -9.31 -5.94 16.34
CA ALA A 15 -9.41 -4.54 16.71
C ALA A 15 -8.05 -3.90 17.01
N ALA A 16 -7.13 -4.62 17.65
CA ALA A 16 -5.79 -4.13 17.96
C ALA A 16 -4.99 -3.85 16.69
N PHE A 17 -5.00 -4.78 15.72
CA PHE A 17 -4.33 -4.56 14.43
C PHE A 17 -4.91 -3.38 13.67
N ARG A 18 -6.23 -3.24 13.68
CA ARG A 18 -6.90 -2.10 13.05
C ARG A 18 -6.51 -0.77 13.70
N ILE A 19 -6.39 -0.72 15.02
CA ILE A 19 -5.95 0.50 15.72
C ILE A 19 -4.51 0.83 15.32
N ALA A 20 -3.61 -0.15 15.35
CA ALA A 20 -2.21 0.05 15.00
C ALA A 20 -2.06 0.54 13.54
N ILE A 21 -2.71 -0.12 12.58
CA ILE A 21 -2.67 0.28 11.16
C ILE A 21 -3.16 1.72 10.96
N ASN A 22 -4.27 2.09 11.60
CA ASN A 22 -4.80 3.46 11.50
C ASN A 22 -3.87 4.49 12.15
N ASP A 23 -3.23 4.16 13.28
CA ASP A 23 -2.27 5.07 13.93
C ASP A 23 -1.09 5.39 12.99
N TYR A 24 -0.51 4.38 12.36
CA TYR A 24 0.57 4.58 11.38
C TYR A 24 0.09 5.31 10.13
N ALA A 25 -1.09 4.97 9.59
CA ALA A 25 -1.64 5.67 8.44
C ALA A 25 -1.85 7.17 8.72
N ASN A 26 -2.34 7.52 9.91
CA ASN A 26 -2.53 8.91 10.32
C ASN A 26 -1.20 9.66 10.41
N ARG A 27 -0.15 9.04 10.98
CA ARG A 27 1.19 9.64 11.07
C ARG A 27 1.81 9.89 9.69
N LEU A 28 1.57 9.00 8.73
CA LEU A 28 2.12 9.11 7.37
C LEU A 28 1.26 9.96 6.43
N SER A 29 0.07 10.39 6.86
CA SER A 29 -0.83 11.20 6.03
C SER A 29 -0.23 12.56 5.65
N SER A 30 0.54 13.19 6.55
CA SER A 30 1.29 14.42 6.27
C SER A 30 2.40 14.22 5.25
N ASP A 31 2.91 12.99 5.12
CA ASP A 31 3.89 12.58 4.12
C ASP A 31 3.23 12.12 2.81
N GLY A 32 1.92 12.34 2.63
CA GLY A 32 1.23 11.99 1.38
C GLY A 32 1.03 10.49 1.18
N VAL A 33 1.04 9.70 2.26
CA VAL A 33 0.64 8.30 2.25
C VAL A 33 -0.84 8.21 2.66
N SER A 34 -1.65 7.50 1.87
CA SER A 34 -3.06 7.25 2.19
C SER A 34 -3.37 5.75 2.21
N LEU A 35 -4.34 5.36 3.03
CA LEU A 35 -4.79 3.97 3.18
C LEU A 35 -6.21 3.82 2.61
N VAL A 36 -6.41 2.85 1.72
CA VAL A 36 -7.72 2.52 1.14
C VAL A 36 -8.05 1.06 1.43
N GLU A 37 -9.02 0.86 2.32
CA GLU A 37 -9.60 -0.46 2.62
C GLU A 37 -10.73 -0.80 1.64
N HIS A 38 -10.64 -1.94 0.96
CA HIS A 38 -11.68 -2.42 0.06
C HIS A 38 -12.43 -3.57 0.73
N ARG A 39 -13.62 -3.29 1.28
CA ARG A 39 -14.39 -4.25 2.08
C ARG A 39 -14.93 -5.46 1.31
N ASN A 40 -14.93 -5.40 -0.02
CA ASN A 40 -15.49 -6.47 -0.82
C ASN A 40 -14.60 -7.70 -0.77
N GLN A 41 -15.17 -8.83 -0.37
CA GLN A 41 -14.60 -10.16 -0.55
C GLN A 41 -14.72 -10.56 -2.03
N THR A 42 -14.06 -9.81 -2.91
CA THR A 42 -13.86 -10.22 -4.30
C THR A 42 -12.75 -11.25 -4.38
N ASP A 43 -12.72 -12.03 -5.45
CA ASP A 43 -11.56 -12.86 -5.77
C ASP A 43 -10.27 -12.01 -5.79
N PRO A 44 -9.15 -12.49 -5.21
CA PRO A 44 -7.89 -11.74 -5.18
C PRO A 44 -7.39 -11.30 -6.57
N ASN A 45 -7.61 -12.12 -7.61
CA ASN A 45 -7.19 -11.78 -8.97
C ASN A 45 -8.07 -10.67 -9.56
N GLU A 46 -9.38 -10.70 -9.31
CA GLU A 46 -10.29 -9.62 -9.72
C GLU A 46 -9.97 -8.32 -8.98
N TYR A 47 -9.63 -8.43 -7.69
CA TYR A 47 -9.19 -7.29 -6.90
C TYR A 47 -7.93 -6.65 -7.48
N LEU A 48 -6.90 -7.46 -7.76
CA LEU A 48 -5.64 -6.98 -8.33
C LEU A 48 -5.87 -6.29 -9.69
N LYS A 49 -6.67 -6.89 -10.58
CA LYS A 49 -7.07 -6.25 -11.85
C LYS A 49 -7.74 -4.89 -11.64
N THR A 50 -8.56 -4.76 -10.62
CA THR A 50 -9.22 -3.50 -10.27
C THR A 50 -8.23 -2.44 -9.79
N VAL A 51 -7.25 -2.84 -8.97
CA VAL A 51 -6.18 -1.95 -8.49
C VAL A 51 -5.30 -1.49 -9.65
N LEU A 52 -4.84 -2.42 -10.50
CA LEU A 52 -4.03 -2.12 -11.69
C LEU A 52 -4.76 -1.16 -12.63
N LYS A 53 -6.05 -1.39 -12.88
CA LYS A 53 -6.88 -0.50 -13.71
C LYS A 53 -7.01 0.91 -13.13
N ARG A 54 -7.05 1.04 -11.80
CA ARG A 54 -7.12 2.35 -11.11
C ARG A 54 -5.77 3.07 -11.08
N ALA A 55 -4.68 2.31 -10.99
CA ALA A 55 -3.33 2.86 -10.95
C ALA A 55 -2.91 3.51 -12.27
N GLY A 56 -3.39 2.99 -13.41
CA GLY A 56 -3.05 3.53 -14.73
C GLY A 56 -1.54 3.46 -14.97
N ASP A 57 -0.92 4.59 -15.25
CA ASP A 57 0.53 4.71 -15.47
C ASP A 57 1.35 4.81 -14.16
N SER A 58 0.69 4.71 -13.00
CA SER A 58 1.38 4.75 -11.70
C SER A 58 2.14 3.46 -11.43
N THR A 59 3.25 3.55 -10.69
CA THR A 59 3.96 2.37 -10.20
C THR A 59 3.10 1.60 -9.20
N VAL A 60 2.92 0.31 -9.43
CA VAL A 60 2.18 -0.60 -8.53
C VAL A 60 3.16 -1.58 -7.92
N ILE A 61 3.17 -1.64 -6.59
CA ILE A 61 3.99 -2.57 -5.81
C ILE A 61 3.05 -3.58 -5.16
N LEU A 62 3.27 -4.86 -5.45
CA LEU A 62 2.56 -5.96 -4.83
C LEU A 62 3.42 -6.52 -3.70
N LEU A 63 2.85 -6.63 -2.51
CA LEU A 63 3.49 -7.34 -1.40
C LEU A 63 3.17 -8.83 -1.55
N ASP A 64 4.21 -9.61 -1.83
CA ASP A 64 4.14 -11.06 -2.04
C ASP A 64 5.21 -11.73 -1.18
N GLU A 65 4.89 -12.91 -0.67
CA GLU A 65 5.79 -13.73 0.15
C GLU A 65 6.97 -14.30 -0.66
N ASP A 66 6.78 -14.50 -1.97
CA ASP A 66 7.84 -14.87 -2.91
C ASP A 66 8.52 -13.64 -3.56
N GLY A 67 8.23 -12.44 -3.06
CA GLY A 67 8.77 -11.18 -3.55
C GLY A 67 10.21 -10.87 -3.13
N GLU A 68 10.67 -9.67 -3.48
CA GLU A 68 11.99 -9.20 -3.05
C GLU A 68 12.00 -8.90 -1.55
N ILE A 69 12.95 -9.52 -0.83
CA ILE A 69 13.16 -9.28 0.60
C ILE A 69 14.15 -8.12 0.76
N ILE A 70 13.65 -6.99 1.22
CA ILE A 70 14.43 -5.78 1.49
C ILE A 70 14.44 -5.48 2.98
N ASP A 71 15.59 -5.02 3.49
CA ASP A 71 15.69 -4.52 4.86
C ASP A 71 15.16 -3.08 4.97
N SER A 72 15.14 -2.53 6.19
CA SER A 72 14.62 -1.18 6.42
C SER A 72 15.39 -0.09 5.69
N MET A 73 16.71 -0.27 5.47
CA MET A 73 17.53 0.71 4.75
C MET A 73 17.29 0.63 3.24
N GLY A 74 17.22 -0.57 2.69
CA GLY A 74 16.85 -0.81 1.30
C GLY A 74 15.46 -0.25 0.98
N TYR A 75 14.48 -0.50 1.85
CA TYR A 75 13.14 0.07 1.71
C TYR A 75 13.15 1.60 1.72
N ALA A 76 13.95 2.22 2.59
CA ALA A 76 14.06 3.68 2.63
C ALA A 76 14.64 4.28 1.33
N GLU A 77 15.60 3.60 0.71
CA GLU A 77 16.15 4.02 -0.59
C GLU A 77 15.16 3.81 -1.73
N GLU A 78 14.45 2.68 -1.77
CA GLU A 78 13.38 2.44 -2.76
C GLU A 78 12.26 3.47 -2.64
N MET A 79 11.83 3.78 -1.41
CA MET A 79 10.85 4.84 -1.14
C MET A 79 11.28 6.20 -1.67
N LYS A 80 12.57 6.55 -1.59
CA LYS A 80 13.07 7.80 -2.19
C LYS A 80 12.97 7.74 -3.70
N LYS A 81 13.38 6.63 -4.34
CA LYS A 81 13.29 6.46 -5.80
C LYS A 81 11.85 6.57 -6.28
N TRP A 82 10.90 5.88 -5.66
CA TRP A 82 9.49 5.95 -6.03
C TRP A 82 8.92 7.36 -5.89
N ARG A 83 9.39 8.13 -4.90
CA ARG A 83 8.94 9.52 -4.72
C ARG A 83 9.57 10.51 -5.70
N LEU A 84 10.74 10.19 -6.23
CA LEU A 84 11.47 11.00 -7.21
C LEU A 84 11.06 10.70 -8.66
N ALA A 85 10.56 9.50 -8.93
CA ALA A 85 10.11 9.07 -10.26
C ALA A 85 8.71 9.62 -10.66
N SER A 86 8.08 10.43 -9.81
CA SER A 86 6.73 10.99 -9.97
C SER A 86 6.70 12.51 -10.10
#